data_AF-A0A7J3N039-F1
#
_entry.id   AF-A0A7J3N039-F1
#
_cell.length_a   1.000
_cell.length_b   1.000
_cell.length_c   1.000
_cell.angle_alpha   90.00
_cell.angle_beta   90.00
_cell.angle_gamma   90.00
#
_symmetry.space_group_name_H-M   'P 1'
#
loop_
_entity.id
_entity.type
_entity.pdbx_description
1 polymer ?
#
loop_
_entity_poly.entity_id
_entity_poly.type
_entity_poly.pdbx_seq_one_letter_code
_entity_poly.pdbx_strand_id
1 'polypeptide(L)'
;MFVTLEDLAICVYSLCEDNFSSIKEYIDCIPESLYTLHNIADVIGIKIRFSTVSALREYVKPITNLREQEIDQILTYMKNIIKGRDVIQSSKSILKILLGREIDIDRNEQDIIEITISALYTSLINTIDFPQTYSTFIEQQPIETISSTATTIT
;
A
#
# COMPACT_ATOMS: atom_id res chain seq x y z
N MET A 1 7.15 21.52 9.72
CA MET A 1 6.10 21.24 8.72
C MET A 1 5.20 20.19 9.33
N PHE A 2 3.95 20.53 9.68
CA PHE A 2 2.99 19.54 10.14
C PHE A 2 2.50 18.80 8.90
N VAL A 3 3.07 17.65 8.62
CA VAL A 3 2.56 16.74 7.58
C VAL A 3 1.35 16.05 8.19
N THR A 4 0.19 16.17 7.56
CA THR A 4 -1.09 15.84 8.18
C THR A 4 -1.61 14.48 7.68
N LEU A 5 -2.57 13.92 8.41
CA LEU A 5 -3.32 12.74 7.95
C LEU A 5 -3.96 12.96 6.55
N GLU A 6 -4.14 14.22 6.14
CA GLU A 6 -4.70 14.58 4.83
C GLU A 6 -3.71 14.26 3.70
N ASP A 7 -2.41 14.46 3.92
CA ASP A 7 -1.38 14.11 2.92
C ASP A 7 -1.35 12.60 2.66
N LEU A 8 -1.46 11.80 3.74
CA LEU A 8 -1.63 10.36 3.63
C LEU A 8 -2.91 10.01 2.87
N ALA A 9 -4.03 10.65 3.21
CA ALA A 9 -5.33 10.39 2.60
C ALA A 9 -5.31 10.66 1.09
N ILE A 10 -4.83 11.84 0.67
CA ILE A 10 -4.71 12.20 -0.74
C ILE A 10 -3.91 11.14 -1.48
N CYS A 11 -2.74 10.78 -0.94
CA CYS A 11 -1.87 9.82 -1.59
C CYS A 11 -2.51 8.44 -1.75
N VAL A 12 -3.11 7.88 -0.69
CA VAL A 12 -3.70 6.53 -0.77
C VAL A 12 -4.92 6.48 -1.69
N TYR A 13 -5.76 7.53 -1.75
CA TYR A 13 -6.88 7.58 -2.69
C TYR A 13 -6.38 7.67 -4.14
N SER A 14 -5.38 8.52 -4.40
CA SER A 14 -4.79 8.68 -5.72
C SER A 14 -4.14 7.39 -6.24
N LEU A 15 -3.57 6.56 -5.35
CA LEU A 15 -2.98 5.28 -5.69
C LEU A 15 -4.00 4.13 -5.82
N CYS A 16 -5.25 4.34 -5.39
CA CYS A 16 -6.32 3.34 -5.46
C CYS A 16 -6.93 3.19 -6.86
N GLU A 17 -6.65 4.09 -7.78
CA GLU A 17 -7.29 4.09 -9.10
C GLU A 17 -6.82 2.91 -9.97
N ASP A 18 -7.77 2.28 -10.68
CA ASP A 18 -7.55 1.12 -11.57
C ASP A 18 -6.70 1.45 -12.82
N ASN A 19 -6.14 2.66 -12.93
CA ASN A 19 -5.37 3.09 -14.09
C ASN A 19 -3.88 3.22 -13.74
N PHE A 20 -3.04 2.43 -14.41
CA PHE A 20 -1.59 2.48 -14.31
C PHE A 20 -0.99 3.87 -14.60
N SER A 21 -1.68 4.67 -15.43
CA SER A 21 -1.27 6.06 -15.72
C SER A 21 -1.40 6.94 -14.48
N SER A 22 -2.48 6.80 -13.70
CA SER A 22 -2.67 7.52 -12.44
C SER A 22 -1.64 7.11 -11.40
N ILE A 23 -1.33 5.80 -11.28
CA ILE A 23 -0.32 5.31 -10.33
C ILE A 23 1.05 5.96 -10.59
N LYS A 24 1.47 6.08 -11.86
CA LYS A 24 2.74 6.75 -12.21
C LYS A 24 2.77 8.23 -11.85
N GLU A 25 1.63 8.91 -11.94
CA GLU A 25 1.52 10.34 -11.61
C GLU A 25 1.62 10.57 -10.10
N TYR A 26 1.14 9.61 -9.30
CA TYR A 26 1.03 9.76 -7.85
C TYR A 26 2.05 8.95 -7.05
N ILE A 27 2.94 8.18 -7.67
CA ILE A 27 3.97 7.41 -6.94
C ILE A 27 4.90 8.30 -6.10
N ASP A 28 5.07 9.56 -6.53
CA ASP A 28 5.93 10.56 -5.87
C ASP A 28 5.37 11.03 -4.51
N CYS A 29 4.10 10.79 -4.19
CA CYS A 29 3.53 11.11 -2.86
C CYS A 29 3.86 10.04 -1.80
N ILE A 30 4.37 8.88 -2.20
CA ILE A 30 4.61 7.77 -1.27
C ILE A 30 5.68 8.12 -0.22
N PRO A 31 6.84 8.72 -0.54
CA PRO A 31 7.83 9.12 0.46
C PRO A 31 7.26 10.03 1.56
N GLU A 32 6.39 10.97 1.19
CA GLU A 32 5.73 11.88 2.13
C GLU A 32 4.72 11.13 3.00
N SER A 33 3.95 10.20 2.42
CA SER A 33 3.04 9.33 3.17
C SER A 33 3.75 8.41 4.15
N LEU A 34 4.89 7.83 3.76
CA LEU A 34 5.75 7.04 4.65
C LEU A 34 6.28 7.90 5.80
N TYR A 35 6.70 9.13 5.52
CA TYR A 35 7.13 10.07 6.55
C TYR A 35 5.98 10.42 7.52
N THR A 36 4.77 10.64 7.03
CA THR A 36 3.56 10.85 7.85
C THR A 36 3.30 9.67 8.77
N LEU A 37 3.35 8.44 8.27
CA LEU A 37 3.17 7.23 9.08
C LEU A 37 4.24 7.13 10.17
N HIS A 38 5.49 7.45 9.84
CA HIS A 38 6.58 7.46 10.81
C HIS A 38 6.34 8.45 11.95
N ASN A 39 5.95 9.69 11.62
CA ASN A 39 5.64 10.71 12.61
C ASN A 39 4.43 10.34 13.48
N ILE A 40 3.38 9.76 12.89
CA ILE A 40 2.22 9.30 13.65
C ILE A 40 2.65 8.22 14.64
N ALA A 41 3.46 7.26 14.20
CA ALA A 41 3.98 6.18 15.05
C ALA A 41 4.82 6.74 16.21
N ASP A 42 5.71 7.69 15.95
CA ASP A 42 6.52 8.34 16.99
C ASP A 42 5.65 9.08 18.02
N VAL A 43 4.63 9.82 17.58
CA VAL A 43 3.71 10.56 18.46
C VAL A 43 2.95 9.64 19.40
N ILE A 44 2.58 8.44 18.95
CA ILE A 44 1.86 7.46 19.78
C ILE A 44 2.79 6.49 20.52
N GLY A 45 4.11 6.68 20.43
CA GLY A 45 5.11 5.85 21.11
C GLY A 45 5.31 4.47 20.49
N ILE A 46 5.00 4.29 19.20
CA ILE A 46 5.19 3.05 18.45
C ILE A 46 6.39 3.19 17.52
N LYS A 47 7.27 2.20 17.51
CA LYS A 47 8.45 2.19 16.65
C LYS A 47 8.24 1.30 15.44
N ILE A 48 8.18 1.87 14.23
CA ILE A 48 8.17 1.09 12.99
C ILE A 48 9.58 0.49 12.78
N ARG A 49 9.71 -0.82 12.97
CA ARG A 49 10.99 -1.52 12.77
C ARG A 49 11.13 -1.99 11.33
N PHE A 50 12.26 -1.67 10.71
CA PHE A 50 12.55 -2.12 9.34
C PHE A 50 12.57 -3.65 9.21
N SER A 51 12.94 -4.39 10.26
CA SER A 51 12.85 -5.85 10.30
C SER A 51 11.41 -6.35 10.18
N THR A 52 10.46 -5.68 10.84
CA THR A 52 9.02 -6.00 10.77
C THR A 52 8.50 -5.71 9.37
N VAL A 53 8.82 -4.54 8.82
CA VAL A 53 8.47 -4.16 7.43
C VAL A 53 9.01 -5.18 6.43
N SER A 54 10.29 -5.56 6.56
CA SER A 54 10.93 -6.55 5.68
C SER A 54 10.24 -7.91 5.75
N ALA A 55 9.88 -8.37 6.95
CA ALA A 55 9.17 -9.63 7.14
C ALA A 55 7.74 -9.62 6.57
N LEU A 56 7.11 -8.44 6.47
CA LEU A 56 5.75 -8.27 5.96
C LEU A 56 5.67 -8.13 4.43
N ARG A 57 6.79 -7.83 3.75
CA ARG A 57 6.82 -7.54 2.30
C ARG A 57 6.13 -8.61 1.44
N GLU A 58 6.32 -9.88 1.75
CA GLU A 58 5.76 -10.99 0.97
C GLU A 58 4.27 -11.27 1.26
N TYR A 59 3.71 -10.70 2.32
CA TYR A 59 2.36 -11.01 2.78
C TYR A 59 1.37 -9.86 2.60
N VAL A 60 1.86 -8.62 2.58
CA VAL A 60 1.03 -7.43 2.50
C VAL A 60 0.78 -7.05 1.04
N LYS A 61 -0.48 -6.90 0.65
CA LYS A 61 -0.82 -6.42 -0.70
C LYS A 61 -0.45 -4.93 -0.87
N PRO A 62 -0.06 -4.50 -2.08
CA PRO A 62 0.19 -3.08 -2.36
C PRO A 62 -1.10 -2.26 -2.21
N ILE A 63 -0.96 -0.95 -1.96
CA ILE A 63 -2.10 -0.06 -1.69
C ILE A 63 -3.04 0.03 -2.89
N THR A 64 -2.51 -0.13 -4.09
CA THR A 64 -3.23 -0.16 -5.38
C THR A 64 -4.25 -1.31 -5.46
N ASN A 65 -4.12 -2.32 -4.61
CA ASN A 65 -5.04 -3.48 -4.57
C ASN A 65 -6.10 -3.32 -3.48
N LEU A 66 -6.21 -2.15 -2.85
CA LEU A 66 -7.27 -1.84 -1.90
C LEU A 66 -8.48 -1.25 -2.62
N ARG A 67 -9.65 -1.44 -2.03
CA ARG A 67 -10.87 -0.74 -2.46
C ARG A 67 -11.02 0.57 -1.69
N GLU A 68 -11.74 1.54 -2.25
CA GLU A 68 -12.00 2.83 -1.61
C GLU A 68 -12.57 2.67 -0.18
N GLN A 69 -13.54 1.76 0.01
CA GLN A 69 -14.11 1.45 1.34
C GLN A 69 -13.10 0.85 2.33
N GLU A 70 -12.05 0.18 1.83
CA GLU A 70 -10.96 -0.34 2.65
C GLU A 70 -10.01 0.80 3.08
N ILE A 71 -9.78 1.76 2.19
CA ILE A 71 -9.03 2.98 2.46
C ILE A 71 -9.73 3.83 3.52
N ASP A 72 -11.05 4.02 3.42
CA ASP A 72 -11.84 4.74 4.42
C ASP A 72 -11.65 4.17 5.84
N GLN A 73 -11.62 2.84 5.94
CA GLN A 73 -11.40 2.14 7.20
C GLN A 73 -9.99 2.39 7.73
N ILE A 74 -8.98 2.34 6.86
CA ILE A 74 -7.58 2.63 7.22
C ILE A 74 -7.45 4.07 7.73
N LEU A 75 -7.99 5.06 7.02
CA LEU A 75 -7.91 6.46 7.43
C LEU A 75 -8.67 6.73 8.73
N THR A 76 -9.82 6.09 8.91
CA THR A 76 -10.59 6.14 10.17
C THR A 76 -9.79 5.53 11.33
N TYR A 77 -9.13 4.40 11.09
CA TYR A 77 -8.23 3.77 12.06
C TYR A 77 -7.09 4.70 12.46
N MET A 78 -6.38 5.29 11.49
CA MET A 78 -5.29 6.24 11.74
C MET A 78 -5.76 7.45 12.55
N LYS A 79 -6.94 8.01 12.22
CA LYS A 79 -7.55 9.11 12.98
C LYS A 79 -7.88 8.73 14.42
N ASN A 80 -8.34 7.50 14.65
CA ASN A 80 -8.68 7.01 15.99
C ASN A 80 -7.44 6.76 16.85
N ILE A 81 -6.36 6.23 16.25
CA ILE A 81 -5.07 6.06 16.92
C ILE A 81 -4.52 7.39 17.41
N ILE A 82 -4.48 8.40 16.53
CA ILE A 82 -3.97 9.74 16.88
C ILE A 82 -4.76 10.36 18.04
N LYS A 83 -6.06 10.03 18.14
CA LYS A 83 -6.95 10.50 19.21
C LYS A 83 -6.86 9.68 20.50
N GLY A 84 -5.99 8.67 20.57
CA GLY A 84 -5.83 7.81 21.75
C GLY A 84 -7.07 6.99 22.10
N ARG A 85 -7.88 6.62 21.10
CA ARG A 85 -9.06 5.75 21.30
C ARG A 85 -8.63 4.28 21.30
N ASP A 86 -9.42 3.40 21.92
CA ASP A 86 -9.24 1.95 21.77
C ASP A 86 -9.41 1.57 20.30
N VAL A 87 -8.40 0.87 19.77
CA VAL A 87 -8.24 0.54 18.35
C VAL A 87 -7.82 -0.91 18.13
N ILE A 88 -7.87 -1.78 19.14
CA ILE A 88 -7.37 -3.16 19.00
C ILE A 88 -8.18 -3.93 17.96
N GLN A 89 -9.50 -3.90 18.07
CA GLN A 89 -10.39 -4.58 17.11
C GLN A 89 -10.24 -3.97 15.70
N SER A 90 -10.13 -2.65 15.63
CA SER A 90 -9.86 -1.97 14.36
C SER A 90 -8.51 -2.40 13.77
N SER A 91 -7.47 -2.56 14.58
CA SER A 91 -6.14 -3.02 14.13
C SER A 91 -6.21 -4.41 13.50
N LYS A 92 -6.92 -5.35 14.13
CA LYS A 92 -7.15 -6.69 13.56
C LYS A 92 -7.89 -6.64 12.23
N SER A 93 -8.92 -5.80 12.13
CA SER A 93 -9.66 -5.58 10.87
C SER A 93 -8.77 -4.98 9.77
N ILE A 94 -7.93 -3.98 10.10
CA ILE A 94 -6.99 -3.39 9.15
C ILE A 94 -5.94 -4.40 8.71
N LEU A 95 -5.42 -5.23 9.62
CA LEU A 95 -4.49 -6.30 9.25
C LEU A 95 -5.14 -7.31 8.30
N LYS A 96 -6.41 -7.69 8.53
CA LYS A 96 -7.16 -8.55 7.62
C LYS A 96 -7.31 -7.93 6.23
N ILE A 97 -7.55 -6.63 6.15
CA ILE A 97 -7.58 -5.88 4.88
C ILE A 97 -6.22 -5.97 4.19
N LEU A 98 -5.14 -5.60 4.87
CA LEU A 98 -3.79 -5.49 4.29
C LEU A 98 -3.16 -6.83 3.92
N LEU A 99 -3.55 -7.91 4.59
CA LEU A 99 -3.00 -9.27 4.38
C LEU A 99 -3.95 -10.16 3.56
N GLY A 100 -5.20 -9.74 3.35
CA GLY A 100 -6.23 -10.53 2.67
C GLY A 100 -6.74 -11.74 3.46
N ARG A 101 -6.27 -11.94 4.69
CA ARG A 101 -6.64 -13.07 5.56
C ARG A 101 -6.65 -12.66 7.02
N GLU A 102 -7.46 -13.36 7.80
CA GLU A 102 -7.50 -13.19 9.25
C GLU A 102 -6.26 -13.83 9.88
N ILE A 103 -5.61 -13.10 10.78
CA ILE A 103 -4.49 -13.61 11.56
C ILE A 103 -4.90 -13.57 13.01
N ASP A 104 -4.78 -14.72 13.69
CA ASP A 104 -4.90 -14.76 15.13
C ASP A 104 -3.59 -14.24 15.74
N ILE A 105 -3.65 -13.05 16.32
CA ILE A 105 -2.52 -12.39 16.96
C ILE A 105 -2.87 -12.26 18.43
N ASP A 106 -2.30 -13.17 19.22
CA ASP A 106 -2.33 -13.11 20.68
C ASP A 106 -1.07 -12.41 21.17
N ARG A 107 -1.06 -11.08 21.05
CA ARG A 107 0.02 -10.19 21.50
C ARG A 107 -0.56 -9.03 22.31
N ASN A 108 0.31 -8.31 23.02
CA ASN A 108 -0.09 -7.09 23.69
C ASN A 108 -0.60 -6.03 22.68
N GLU A 109 -1.37 -5.07 23.17
CA GLU A 109 -2.03 -4.06 22.34
C GLU A 109 -1.04 -3.24 21.49
N GLN A 110 0.09 -2.86 22.08
CA GLN A 110 1.12 -2.08 21.40
C GLN A 110 1.75 -2.85 20.23
N ASP A 111 2.01 -4.14 20.39
CA ASP A 111 2.55 -4.99 19.32
C ASP A 111 1.58 -5.10 18.15
N ILE A 112 0.27 -5.22 18.43
CA ILE A 112 -0.76 -5.28 17.38
C ILE A 112 -0.79 -3.96 16.60
N ILE A 113 -0.70 -2.82 17.28
CA ILE A 113 -0.63 -1.50 16.62
C ILE A 113 0.68 -1.36 15.83
N GLU A 114 1.82 -1.78 16.39
CA GLU A 114 3.13 -1.78 15.69
C GLU A 114 3.05 -2.57 14.39
N ILE A 115 2.52 -3.80 14.43
CA ILE A 115 2.38 -4.67 13.26
C ILE A 115 1.41 -4.05 12.24
N THR A 116 0.32 -3.43 12.70
CA THR A 116 -0.67 -2.81 11.80
C THR A 116 -0.10 -1.60 11.06
N ILE A 117 0.57 -0.69 11.77
CA ILE A 117 1.21 0.47 11.14
C ILE A 117 2.36 0.01 10.24
N SER A 118 3.14 -0.98 10.66
CA SER A 118 4.20 -1.57 9.82
C SER A 118 3.64 -2.23 8.57
N ALA A 119 2.48 -2.89 8.63
CA ALA A 119 1.81 -3.44 7.46
C ALA A 119 1.35 -2.34 6.51
N LEU A 120 0.78 -1.24 7.01
CA LEU A 120 0.38 -0.11 6.16
C LEU A 120 1.61 0.54 5.48
N TYR A 121 2.69 0.71 6.23
CA TYR A 121 3.98 1.18 5.71
C TYR A 121 4.51 0.25 4.61
N THR A 122 4.40 -1.06 4.82
CA THR A 122 4.80 -2.09 3.86
C THR A 122 3.94 -2.05 2.59
N SER A 123 2.63 -1.80 2.71
CA SER A 123 1.71 -1.70 1.57
C SER A 123 2.09 -0.56 0.61
N LEU A 124 2.49 0.59 1.18
CA LEU A 124 3.01 1.71 0.41
C LEU A 124 4.34 1.38 -0.26
N ILE A 125 5.28 0.76 0.45
CA ILE A 125 6.56 0.30 -0.14
C ILE A 125 6.33 -0.68 -1.30
N ASN A 126 5.45 -1.67 -1.10
CA ASN A 126 5.14 -2.67 -2.12
C ASN A 126 4.50 -2.05 -3.37
N THR A 127 3.94 -0.85 -3.25
CA THR A 127 3.43 -0.08 -4.40
C THR A 127 4.57 0.51 -5.22
N ILE A 128 5.66 0.97 -4.57
CA ILE A 128 6.87 1.45 -5.27
C ILE A 128 7.56 0.31 -6.02
N ASP A 129 7.58 -0.88 -5.44
CA ASP A 129 8.25 -2.05 -6.03
C ASP A 129 7.39 -2.76 -7.10
N PHE A 130 6.11 -2.38 -7.23
CA PHE A 130 5.14 -2.97 -8.17
C PHE A 130 5.48 -2.82 -9.68
N PRO A 131 6.16 -1.77 -10.18
CA PRO A 131 6.44 -1.62 -11.60
C PRO A 131 7.45 -2.64 -12.17
N GLN A 132 8.23 -3.34 -11.34
CA GLN A 132 9.25 -4.29 -11.85
C GLN A 132 8.71 -5.67 -12.20
N THR A 133 7.48 -6.01 -11.80
CA THR A 133 6.91 -7.34 -12.07
C THR A 133 6.18 -7.42 -13.42
N TYR A 134 5.93 -6.30 -14.10
CA TYR A 134 5.25 -6.27 -15.41
C TYR A 134 6.17 -6.05 -16.62
N SER A 135 7.38 -5.53 -16.44
CA SER A 135 8.38 -5.48 -17.52
C SER A 135 8.75 -6.88 -18.03
N THR A 136 8.58 -7.93 -17.22
CA THR A 136 8.75 -9.33 -17.61
C THR A 136 7.56 -9.91 -18.39
N PHE A 137 6.37 -9.29 -18.34
CA PHE A 137 5.19 -9.76 -19.09
C PHE A 137 5.04 -9.11 -20.47
N ILE A 138 5.65 -7.94 -20.70
CA ILE A 138 5.56 -7.25 -22.01
C ILE A 138 6.61 -7.78 -23.01
N GLU A 139 7.71 -8.40 -22.57
CA GLU A 139 8.72 -8.98 -23.47
C GLU A 139 8.38 -10.40 -23.99
N GLN A 140 7.27 -11.02 -23.59
CA GLN A 140 6.89 -12.37 -24.04
C GLN A 140 5.73 -12.42 -25.06
N GLN A 141 5.35 -11.30 -25.68
CA GLN A 141 4.50 -11.39 -26.86
C GLN A 141 5.34 -11.74 -28.10
N PRO A 142 5.12 -12.88 -28.77
CA PRO A 142 5.79 -13.15 -30.03
C PRO A 142 5.37 -12.08 -31.05
N ILE A 143 6.35 -11.46 -31.70
CA ILE A 143 6.13 -10.67 -32.90
C ILE A 143 5.51 -11.61 -33.93
N GLU A 144 4.19 -11.55 -34.11
CA GLU A 144 3.55 -12.15 -35.27
C GLU A 144 4.18 -11.51 -36.50
N THR A 145 4.96 -12.32 -37.21
CA THR A 145 5.66 -11.91 -38.42
C THR A 145 4.59 -11.74 -39.48
N ILE A 146 4.14 -10.50 -39.72
CA ILE A 146 3.23 -10.22 -40.83
C ILE A 146 4.04 -10.42 -42.12
N SER A 147 3.87 -11.61 -42.71
CA SER A 147 4.43 -11.99 -44.00
C SER A 147 3.81 -11.11 -45.09
N SER A 148 4.68 -10.45 -45.84
CA SER A 148 4.34 -9.65 -47.01
C SER A 148 3.82 -10.53 -48.14
N THR A 149 2.59 -10.29 -48.61
CA THR A 149 2.21 -10.61 -49.99
C THR A 149 1.84 -9.33 -50.70
N ALA A 150 2.80 -8.80 -51.46
CA ALA A 150 2.55 -7.90 -52.56
C ALA A 150 1.92 -8.72 -53.70
N THR A 151 0.66 -8.45 -54.03
CA THR A 151 0.05 -8.93 -55.28
C THR A 151 -0.23 -7.72 -56.15
N THR A 152 0.66 -7.50 -57.11
CA THR A 152 0.47 -6.64 -58.28
C THR A 152 -0.63 -7.24 -59.14
N ILE A 153 -1.66 -6.45 -59.48
CA ILE A 153 -2.60 -6.78 -60.56
C ILE A 153 -2.42 -5.71 -61.64
N THR A 154 -1.84 -6.14 -62.76
CA THR A 154 -1.89 -5.49 -64.08
C THR A 154 -3.19 -5.79 -64.79
#